data_AF-A0A922I5J5-F1
#
_entry.id   AF-A0A922I5J5-F1
#
_cell.length_a   1.000
_cell.length_b   1.000
_cell.length_c   1.000
_cell.angle_alpha   90.00
_cell.angle_beta   90.00
_cell.angle_gamma   90.00
#
_symmetry.space_group_name_H-M   'P 1'
#
loop_
_entity.id
_entity.type
_entity.pdbx_description
1 polymer ?
#
loop_
_entity_poly.entity_id
_entity_poly.type
_entity_poly.pdbx_seq_one_letter_code
_entity_poly.pdbx_strand_id
1 'polypeptide(L)'
;MPISFTESSFLFVISGVLSSLVITNAYYQKQQFYPSVVYITKSNASMGIIYLQGLILVMLIGKLLGKIFFGQLRTAEIEHLIERSWYAVTETCLAFTVFRDDLSPKFVALFTLLLFLKCFHWLAEDRVDYMERSPNISVFFHIPLLSILGILNTIFVYMAYHSTLSKGASVQLVFGFEYAILFAIILNISMKYILHFFDLYNENPWEDKAIYLLYTELIMGFLKITLYVIFIFIMMKIHTFPLFSIRPLYLAIRNFKKAFNDVIMSRRAIRNMNAFYPNATAQDIENSDNVCIICRENMLGNGSCKKLPCNHIFHISCLRSWFQRQQTCPTCRMDVLRVNQEQQQAAAAAGDIGVAAGIFQNNNNNNNPNQPPGFSDDELRYLEGQTRQQLEARIKCLMDVKTLITAAMIRLQQYNCVILNCPIQNSIEEMKNNETATVATVATIKQNIQQHLKL
;
A
#
# COMPACT_ATOMS: atom_id res chain seq x y z
N MET A 1 19.24 1.42 5.97
CA MET A 1 20.14 0.78 6.95
C MET A 1 19.82 1.31 8.34
N PRO A 2 19.38 0.47 9.30
CA PRO A 2 19.18 0.88 10.69
C PRO A 2 20.53 0.89 11.41
N ILE A 3 21.50 1.57 10.83
CA ILE A 3 22.76 1.83 11.50
C ILE A 3 22.44 2.85 12.59
N SER A 4 22.64 2.47 13.85
CA SER A 4 22.49 3.37 14.98
C SER A 4 23.30 4.63 14.73
N PHE A 5 22.84 5.79 15.21
CA PHE A 5 23.52 7.07 14.95
C PHE A 5 25.03 6.98 15.24
N THR A 6 25.36 6.30 16.33
CA THR A 6 26.72 5.95 16.80
C THR A 6 27.54 5.15 15.79
N GLU A 7 26.98 4.09 15.19
CA GLU A 7 27.70 3.27 14.21
C GLU A 7 27.96 4.04 12.90
N SER A 8 27.03 4.90 12.46
CA SER A 8 27.24 5.71 11.25
C SER A 8 28.29 6.79 11.45
N SER A 9 28.37 7.37 12.64
CA SER A 9 29.42 8.31 13.02
C SER A 9 30.78 7.62 13.10
N PHE A 10 30.85 6.40 13.63
CA PHE A 10 32.08 5.62 13.69
C PHE A 10 32.62 5.27 12.29
N LEU A 11 31.76 4.80 11.39
CA LEU A 11 32.13 4.50 10.00
C LEU A 11 32.66 5.73 9.27
N PHE A 12 32.06 6.90 9.49
CA PHE A 12 32.53 8.17 8.91
C PHE A 12 33.90 8.60 9.41
N VAL A 13 34.18 8.41 10.70
CA VAL A 13 35.50 8.75 11.26
C VAL A 13 36.57 7.83 10.67
N ILE A 14 36.31 6.52 10.62
CA ILE A 14 37.25 5.56 10.01
C ILE A 14 37.51 5.89 8.54
N SER A 15 36.44 6.09 7.76
CA SER A 15 36.58 6.38 6.34
C SER A 15 37.25 7.73 6.09
N GLY A 16 36.98 8.72 6.95
CA GLY A 16 37.65 10.01 6.98
C GLY A 16 39.15 9.87 7.18
N VAL A 17 39.58 9.15 8.23
CA VAL A 17 41.00 8.89 8.50
C VAL A 17 41.67 8.18 7.34
N LEU A 18 41.04 7.14 6.78
CA LEU A 18 41.59 6.43 5.62
C LEU A 18 41.73 7.34 4.39
N SER A 19 40.73 8.18 4.10
CA SER A 19 40.77 9.10 2.98
C SER A 19 41.85 10.17 3.16
N SER A 20 42.00 10.72 4.37
CA SER A 20 43.06 11.66 4.70
C SER A 20 44.44 11.03 4.56
N LEU A 21 44.65 9.79 5.02
CA LEU A 21 45.91 9.07 4.87
C LEU A 21 46.29 8.88 3.39
N VAL A 22 45.33 8.51 2.53
CA VAL A 22 45.58 8.35 1.09
C VAL A 22 45.96 9.67 0.44
N ILE A 23 45.23 10.75 0.76
CA ILE A 23 45.50 12.09 0.21
C ILE A 23 46.85 12.61 0.68
N THR A 24 47.16 12.49 1.98
CA THR A 24 48.44 12.92 2.56
C THR A 24 49.61 12.11 2.01
N ASN A 25 49.47 10.79 1.84
CA ASN A 25 50.53 9.96 1.24
C ASN A 25 50.78 10.34 -0.23
N ALA A 26 49.73 10.57 -1.02
CA ALA A 26 49.86 11.02 -2.40
C ALA A 26 50.57 12.38 -2.49
N TYR A 27 50.19 13.32 -1.61
CA TYR A 27 50.82 14.63 -1.53
C TYR A 27 52.29 14.54 -1.10
N TYR A 28 52.61 13.68 -0.13
CA TYR A 28 53.99 13.48 0.34
C TYR A 28 54.91 12.91 -0.74
N GLN A 29 54.41 11.98 -1.56
CA GLN A 29 55.19 11.39 -2.65
C GLN A 29 55.43 12.34 -3.82
N LYS A 30 54.47 13.23 -4.11
CA LYS A 30 54.49 14.03 -5.33
C LYS A 30 54.81 15.50 -5.12
N GLN A 31 54.68 16.01 -3.88
CA GLN A 31 55.03 17.38 -3.44
C GLN A 31 54.36 18.52 -4.25
N GLN A 32 53.48 18.18 -5.20
CA GLN A 32 52.81 19.07 -6.14
C GLN A 32 51.35 18.62 -6.28
N PHE A 33 50.42 19.58 -6.36
CA PHE A 33 48.97 19.32 -6.40
C PHE A 33 48.56 18.46 -7.61
N TYR A 34 48.91 18.88 -8.83
CA TYR A 34 48.46 18.20 -10.05
C TYR A 34 48.94 16.75 -10.15
N PRO A 35 50.23 16.43 -9.94
CA PRO A 35 50.69 15.03 -9.96
C PRO A 35 50.11 14.18 -8.82
N SER A 36 49.76 14.76 -7.68
CA SER A 36 49.07 14.06 -6.58
C SER A 36 47.66 13.63 -6.99
N VAL A 37 46.89 14.52 -7.62
CA VAL A 37 45.54 14.22 -8.14
C VAL A 37 45.61 13.15 -9.24
N VAL A 38 46.60 13.24 -10.13
CA VAL A 38 46.82 12.22 -11.17
C VAL A 38 47.19 10.87 -10.55
N TYR A 39 48.00 10.85 -9.49
CA TYR A 39 48.34 9.61 -8.77
C TYR A 39 47.11 8.96 -8.13
N ILE A 40 46.27 9.75 -7.46
CA ILE A 40 45.03 9.25 -6.83
C ILE A 40 44.06 8.72 -7.88
N THR A 41 43.89 9.42 -9.01
CA THR A 41 42.96 9.02 -10.06
C THR A 41 43.44 7.84 -10.90
N LYS A 42 44.75 7.61 -11.00
CA LYS A 42 45.31 6.42 -11.68
C LYS A 42 45.39 5.18 -10.80
N SER A 43 45.43 5.33 -9.48
CA SER A 43 45.51 4.21 -8.56
C SER A 43 44.11 3.67 -8.24
N ASN A 44 43.81 2.44 -8.67
CA ASN A 44 42.52 1.78 -8.42
C ASN A 44 42.17 1.72 -6.92
N ALA A 45 43.16 1.47 -6.05
CA ALA A 45 42.97 1.41 -4.61
C ALA A 45 42.66 2.78 -4.00
N SER A 46 43.40 3.82 -4.39
CA SER A 46 43.18 5.18 -3.90
C SER A 46 41.83 5.72 -4.36
N MET A 47 41.47 5.46 -5.63
CA MET A 47 40.18 5.85 -6.19
C MET A 47 39.01 5.13 -5.48
N GLY A 48 39.16 3.85 -5.15
CA GLY A 48 38.15 3.08 -4.41
C GLY A 48 37.86 3.66 -3.03
N ILE A 49 38.89 4.09 -2.29
CA ILE A 49 38.74 4.72 -0.97
C ILE A 49 38.01 6.07 -1.09
N ILE A 50 38.33 6.87 -2.11
CA ILE A 50 37.64 8.15 -2.36
C ILE A 50 36.17 7.92 -2.73
N TYR A 51 35.84 6.91 -3.52
CA TYR A 51 34.45 6.56 -3.83
C TYR A 51 33.68 6.10 -2.59
N LEU A 52 34.29 5.28 -1.73
CA LEU A 52 33.68 4.85 -0.47
C LEU A 52 33.40 6.05 0.45
N GLN A 53 34.35 6.98 0.57
CA GLN A 53 34.15 8.22 1.33
C GLN A 53 33.00 9.06 0.75
N GLY A 54 32.92 9.18 -0.59
CA GLY A 54 31.82 9.86 -1.26
C GLY A 54 30.46 9.22 -0.97
N LEU A 55 30.37 7.89 -1.01
CA LEU A 55 29.15 7.15 -0.70
C LEU A 55 28.69 7.38 0.75
N ILE A 56 29.61 7.34 1.72
CA ILE A 56 29.31 7.59 3.13
C ILE A 56 28.81 9.02 3.32
N LEU A 57 29.43 10.00 2.66
CA LEU A 57 29.02 11.40 2.72
C LEU A 57 27.60 11.59 2.16
N VAL A 58 27.27 10.95 1.04
CA VAL A 58 25.90 10.95 0.46
C VAL A 58 24.89 10.33 1.44
N MET A 59 25.24 9.22 2.11
CA MET A 59 24.37 8.60 3.11
C MET A 59 24.14 9.51 4.33
N LEU A 60 25.17 10.22 4.80
CA LEU A 60 25.06 11.18 5.90
C LEU A 60 24.21 12.39 5.52
N ILE A 61 24.42 12.95 4.33
CA ILE A 61 23.56 14.01 3.77
C ILE A 61 22.12 13.52 3.69
N GLY A 62 21.89 12.27 3.27
CA GLY A 62 20.56 11.66 3.25
C GLY A 62 19.92 11.56 4.64
N LYS A 63 20.66 11.13 5.66
CA LYS A 63 20.19 11.13 7.05
C LYS A 63 19.89 12.54 7.55
N LEU A 64 20.75 13.51 7.25
CA LEU A 64 20.58 14.91 7.66
C LEU A 64 19.33 15.52 7.03
N LEU A 65 19.20 15.44 5.71
CA LEU A 65 18.04 15.97 4.97
C LEU A 65 16.76 15.19 5.33
N GLY A 66 16.85 13.88 5.56
CA GLY A 66 15.76 13.08 6.10
C GLY A 66 15.26 13.62 7.45
N LYS A 67 16.18 13.96 8.36
CA LYS A 67 15.83 14.56 9.66
C LYS A 67 15.27 15.98 9.54
N ILE A 68 15.80 16.79 8.62
CA ILE A 68 15.35 18.18 8.39
C ILE A 68 13.93 18.20 7.82
N PHE A 69 13.65 17.40 6.78
CA PHE A 69 12.37 17.46 6.07
C PHE A 69 11.29 16.54 6.65
N PHE A 70 11.66 15.37 7.19
CA PHE A 70 10.70 14.37 7.67
C PHE A 70 10.73 14.14 9.19
N GLY A 71 11.68 14.76 9.90
CA GLY A 71 11.84 14.54 11.33
C GLY A 71 12.27 13.11 11.66
N GLN A 72 11.48 12.41 12.48
CA GLN A 72 11.73 11.00 12.80
C GLN A 72 11.07 10.09 11.77
N LEU A 73 11.90 9.31 11.05
CA LEU A 73 11.43 8.27 10.13
C LEU A 73 10.86 7.09 10.93
N ARG A 74 9.73 6.57 10.47
CA ARG A 74 9.05 5.43 11.09
C ARG A 74 9.66 4.11 10.62
N THR A 75 9.52 3.06 11.43
CA THR A 75 10.05 1.72 11.09
C THR A 75 9.52 1.21 9.75
N ALA A 76 8.22 1.37 9.49
CA ALA A 76 7.59 0.96 8.22
C ALA A 76 8.17 1.70 7.00
N GLU A 77 8.49 2.99 7.14
CA GLU A 77 9.09 3.78 6.05
C GLU A 77 10.52 3.32 5.76
N ILE A 78 11.26 2.98 6.82
CA ILE A 78 12.62 2.47 6.67
C ILE A 78 12.61 1.10 5.98
N GLU A 79 11.66 0.23 6.34
CA GLU A 79 11.49 -1.09 5.73
C GLU A 79 11.17 -0.98 4.24
N HIS A 80 10.12 -0.22 3.87
CA HIS A 80 9.77 0.03 2.48
C HIS A 80 10.92 0.67 1.70
N LEU A 81 11.63 1.63 2.29
CA LEU A 81 12.78 2.28 1.67
C LEU A 81 13.89 1.27 1.37
N ILE A 82 14.20 0.37 2.31
CA ILE A 82 15.22 -0.66 2.14
C ILE A 82 14.82 -1.61 1.01
N GLU A 83 13.60 -2.14 1.03
CA GLU A 83 13.12 -3.07 0.00
C GLU A 83 13.18 -2.45 -1.39
N ARG A 84 12.64 -1.23 -1.57
CA ARG A 84 12.64 -0.52 -2.85
C ARG A 84 14.07 -0.16 -3.30
N SER A 85 14.94 0.24 -2.36
CA SER A 85 16.34 0.60 -2.68
C SER A 85 17.14 -0.59 -3.21
N TRP A 86 16.95 -1.78 -2.64
CA TRP A 86 17.62 -2.99 -3.11
C TRP A 86 17.25 -3.29 -4.56
N TYR A 87 15.97 -3.18 -4.90
CA TYR A 87 15.51 -3.38 -6.26
C TYR A 87 16.05 -2.35 -7.24
N ALA A 88 16.07 -1.07 -6.88
CA ALA A 88 16.66 -0.03 -7.72
C ALA A 88 18.17 -0.24 -7.97
N VAL A 89 18.91 -0.74 -6.96
CA VAL A 89 20.31 -1.13 -7.12
C VAL A 89 20.43 -2.28 -8.12
N THR A 90 19.61 -3.33 -8.02
CA THR A 90 19.64 -4.45 -8.97
C THR A 90 19.29 -4.04 -10.40
N GLU A 91 18.32 -3.15 -10.58
CA GLU A 91 17.94 -2.61 -11.90
C GLU A 91 19.09 -1.82 -12.52
N THR A 92 19.84 -1.10 -11.69
CA THR A 92 21.04 -0.37 -12.14
C THR A 92 22.18 -1.31 -12.48
N CYS A 93 22.37 -2.38 -11.71
CA CYS A 93 23.31 -3.46 -12.07
C CYS A 93 23.00 -4.04 -13.45
N LEU A 94 21.73 -4.21 -13.78
CA LEU A 94 21.31 -4.62 -15.12
C LEU A 94 21.56 -3.51 -16.16
N ALA A 95 21.27 -2.25 -15.85
CA ALA A 95 21.58 -1.13 -16.75
C ALA A 95 23.09 -1.02 -17.08
N PHE A 96 23.97 -1.30 -16.11
CA PHE A 96 25.43 -1.34 -16.32
C PHE A 96 25.86 -2.34 -17.38
N THR A 97 25.16 -3.48 -17.50
CA THR A 97 25.48 -4.48 -18.53
C THR A 97 25.18 -3.99 -19.94
N VAL A 98 24.21 -3.07 -20.09
CA VAL A 98 23.83 -2.50 -21.39
C VAL A 98 24.78 -1.35 -21.80
N PHE A 99 25.27 -0.57 -20.84
CA PHE A 99 26.11 0.61 -21.07
C PHE A 99 27.53 0.46 -20.53
N ARG A 100 28.13 -0.73 -20.69
CA ARG A 100 29.44 -1.06 -20.12
C ARG A 100 30.55 -0.10 -20.56
N ASP A 101 30.51 0.33 -21.81
CA ASP A 101 31.57 1.14 -22.42
C ASP A 101 31.58 2.60 -21.93
N ASP A 102 30.49 3.05 -21.28
CA ASP A 102 30.32 4.40 -20.72
C ASP A 102 30.56 4.46 -19.19
N LEU A 103 31.23 3.45 -18.62
CA LEU A 103 31.54 3.37 -17.19
C LEU A 103 32.56 4.43 -16.76
N SER A 104 32.07 5.67 -16.64
CA SER A 104 32.82 6.82 -16.18
C SER A 104 32.51 7.13 -14.71
N PRO A 105 33.42 7.79 -13.96
CA PRO A 105 33.11 8.30 -12.62
C PRO A 105 31.86 9.19 -12.57
N LYS A 106 31.58 9.89 -13.68
CA LYS A 106 30.36 10.70 -13.86
C LYS A 106 29.10 9.86 -13.86
N PHE A 107 29.12 8.67 -14.46
CA PHE A 107 27.99 7.73 -14.41
C PHE A 107 27.68 7.35 -12.97
N VAL A 108 28.69 6.93 -12.20
CA VAL A 108 28.51 6.49 -10.81
C VAL A 108 27.94 7.63 -9.94
N ALA A 109 28.39 8.86 -10.17
CA ALA A 109 27.84 10.05 -9.53
C ALA A 109 26.36 10.30 -9.91
N LEU A 110 26.00 10.19 -11.19
CA LEU A 110 24.62 10.34 -11.65
C LEU A 110 23.71 9.25 -11.08
N PHE A 111 24.20 8.02 -10.99
CA PHE A 111 23.45 6.92 -10.39
C PHE A 111 23.22 7.10 -8.89
N THR A 112 24.28 7.44 -8.14
CA THR A 112 24.15 7.71 -6.69
C THR A 112 23.20 8.87 -6.43
N LEU A 113 23.23 9.92 -7.26
CA LEU A 113 22.26 11.01 -7.22
C LEU A 113 20.83 10.55 -7.56
N LEU A 114 20.64 9.72 -8.58
CA LEU A 114 19.32 9.18 -8.94
C LEU A 114 18.74 8.33 -7.80
N LEU A 115 19.54 7.44 -7.21
CA LEU A 115 19.12 6.61 -6.09
C LEU A 115 18.77 7.47 -4.87
N PHE A 116 19.59 8.49 -4.59
CA PHE A 116 19.32 9.47 -3.55
C PHE A 116 17.96 10.15 -3.79
N LEU A 117 17.69 10.66 -4.99
CA LEU A 117 16.40 11.26 -5.33
C LEU A 117 15.24 10.26 -5.17
N LYS A 118 15.37 9.03 -5.67
CA LYS A 118 14.36 7.96 -5.53
C LYS A 118 13.96 7.77 -4.06
N CYS A 119 14.93 7.73 -3.14
CA CYS A 119 14.67 7.61 -1.71
C CYS A 119 13.77 8.73 -1.16
N PHE A 120 14.02 10.00 -1.52
CA PHE A 120 13.19 11.13 -1.08
C PHE A 120 11.79 11.11 -1.68
N HIS A 121 11.64 10.66 -2.93
CA HIS A 121 10.33 10.50 -3.56
C HIS A 121 9.49 9.41 -2.90
N TRP A 122 10.08 8.25 -2.63
CA TRP A 122 9.38 7.15 -1.95
C TRP A 122 8.98 7.52 -0.52
N LEU A 123 9.85 8.27 0.19
CA LEU A 123 9.52 8.73 1.53
C LEU A 123 8.39 9.79 1.51
N ALA A 124 8.38 10.68 0.52
CA ALA A 124 7.29 11.62 0.33
C ALA A 124 5.97 10.93 -0.03
N GLU A 125 6.00 9.90 -0.87
CA GLU A 125 4.85 9.05 -1.22
C GLU A 125 4.26 8.37 0.02
N ASP A 126 5.08 7.64 0.79
CA ASP A 126 4.64 6.92 1.99
C ASP A 126 4.07 7.86 3.07
N ARG A 127 4.54 9.11 3.14
CA ARG A 127 4.02 10.12 4.06
C ARG A 127 2.68 10.70 3.64
N VAL A 128 2.49 10.97 2.34
CA VAL A 128 1.19 11.43 1.83
C VAL A 128 0.15 10.32 1.94
N ASP A 129 0.50 9.08 1.66
CA ASP A 129 -0.40 7.93 1.86
C ASP A 129 -0.72 7.69 3.36
N TYR A 130 0.20 8.05 4.26
CA TYR A 130 -0.08 8.01 5.70
C TYR A 130 -0.98 9.16 6.19
N MET A 131 -0.90 10.33 5.55
CA MET A 131 -1.76 11.47 5.86
C MET A 131 -3.26 11.10 5.72
N GLU A 132 -3.59 10.15 4.85
CA GLU A 132 -4.94 9.60 4.73
C GLU A 132 -5.44 8.98 6.05
N ARG A 133 -4.55 8.35 6.82
CA ARG A 133 -4.91 7.66 8.07
C ARG A 133 -4.83 8.55 9.30
N SER A 134 -3.97 9.57 9.28
CA SER A 134 -3.86 10.53 10.40
C SER A 134 -3.50 11.93 9.88
N PRO A 135 -4.37 12.94 10.06
CA PRO A 135 -4.16 14.27 9.51
C PRO A 135 -3.16 15.15 10.29
N ASN A 136 -2.55 14.63 11.36
CA ASN A 136 -1.68 15.42 12.23
C ASN A 136 -0.24 15.61 11.69
N ILE A 137 -0.11 16.14 10.47
CA ILE A 137 1.20 16.47 9.90
C ILE A 137 1.31 17.96 9.62
N SER A 138 2.43 18.56 10.06
CA SER A 138 2.69 19.98 9.87
C SER A 138 2.94 20.29 8.39
N VAL A 139 2.05 21.09 7.82
CA VAL A 139 2.08 21.60 6.43
C VAL A 139 3.41 22.27 6.06
N PHE A 140 4.07 22.89 7.04
CA PHE A 140 5.32 23.64 6.86
C PHE A 140 6.52 22.83 6.34
N PHE A 141 6.53 21.50 6.46
CA PHE A 141 7.64 20.67 5.95
C PHE A 141 7.34 20.01 4.62
N HIS A 142 6.08 19.68 4.33
CA HIS A 142 5.70 18.97 3.11
C HIS A 142 5.73 19.88 1.86
N ILE A 143 5.24 21.12 1.98
CA ILE A 143 5.19 22.05 0.85
C ILE A 143 6.59 22.41 0.33
N PRO A 144 7.56 22.81 1.18
CA PRO A 144 8.90 23.12 0.71
C PRO A 144 9.60 21.92 0.08
N LEU A 145 9.47 20.74 0.70
CA LEU A 145 10.06 19.50 0.17
C LEU A 145 9.51 19.18 -1.23
N LEU A 146 8.19 19.20 -1.40
CA LEU A 146 7.54 18.88 -2.67
C LEU A 146 7.90 19.90 -3.76
N SER A 147 7.97 21.18 -3.40
CA SER A 147 8.42 22.26 -4.29
C SER A 147 9.87 22.08 -4.72
N ILE A 148 10.79 21.84 -3.78
CA ILE A 148 12.21 21.61 -4.06
C ILE A 148 12.38 20.39 -4.97
N LEU A 149 11.70 19.29 -4.66
CA LEU A 149 11.78 18.05 -5.44
C LEU A 149 11.20 18.25 -6.85
N GLY A 150 10.09 18.99 -6.98
CA GLY A 150 9.49 19.38 -8.25
C GLY A 150 10.44 20.18 -9.14
N ILE A 151 10.96 21.29 -8.62
CA ILE A 151 11.90 22.17 -9.33
C ILE A 151 13.14 21.38 -9.78
N LEU A 152 13.70 20.58 -8.87
CA LEU A 152 14.90 19.79 -9.14
C LEU A 152 14.68 18.76 -10.26
N ASN A 153 13.54 18.06 -10.27
CA ASN A 153 13.21 17.13 -11.36
C ASN A 153 13.00 17.83 -12.69
N THR A 154 12.34 19.00 -12.71
CA THR A 154 12.19 19.79 -13.94
C THR A 154 13.56 20.17 -14.51
N ILE A 155 14.50 20.61 -13.67
CA ILE A 155 15.87 20.92 -14.08
C ILE A 155 16.58 19.67 -14.63
N PHE A 156 16.47 18.52 -13.97
CA PHE A 156 17.12 17.29 -14.43
C PHE A 156 16.54 16.74 -15.73
N VAL A 157 15.22 16.77 -15.89
CA VAL A 157 14.57 16.38 -17.16
C VAL A 157 15.00 17.32 -18.29
N TYR A 158 15.03 18.64 -18.03
CA TYR A 158 15.50 19.64 -18.99
C TYR A 158 16.97 19.42 -19.38
N MET A 159 17.84 19.21 -18.39
CA MET A 159 19.26 18.94 -18.63
C MET A 159 19.48 17.64 -19.40
N ALA A 160 18.75 16.57 -19.06
CA ALA A 160 18.82 15.30 -19.77
C ALA A 160 18.36 15.45 -21.23
N TYR A 161 17.25 16.14 -21.47
CA TYR A 161 16.74 16.42 -22.82
C TYR A 161 17.76 17.17 -23.68
N HIS A 162 18.32 18.27 -23.17
CA HIS A 162 19.35 19.04 -23.88
C HIS A 162 20.64 18.25 -24.09
N SER A 163 21.03 17.41 -23.13
CA SER A 163 22.20 16.54 -23.29
C SER A 163 21.96 15.45 -24.34
N THR A 164 20.75 14.89 -24.43
CA THR A 164 20.39 13.90 -25.45
C THR A 164 20.34 14.53 -26.85
N LEU A 165 19.85 15.77 -26.98
CA LEU A 165 19.82 16.47 -28.27
C LEU A 165 21.22 16.81 -28.78
N SER A 166 22.12 17.24 -27.89
CA SER A 166 23.47 17.68 -28.28
C SER A 166 24.47 16.55 -28.52
N LYS A 167 24.41 15.47 -27.72
CA LYS A 167 25.37 14.35 -27.77
C LYS A 167 24.81 13.07 -28.37
N GLY A 168 23.53 13.07 -28.73
CA GLY A 168 22.82 11.89 -29.22
C GLY A 168 22.36 10.95 -28.10
N ALA A 169 21.87 9.78 -28.50
CA ALA A 169 21.41 8.75 -27.59
C ALA A 169 22.58 8.10 -26.86
N SER A 170 22.70 8.44 -25.58
CA SER A 170 23.72 7.93 -24.65
C SER A 170 23.01 7.56 -23.34
N VAL A 171 23.78 7.17 -22.32
CA VAL A 171 23.30 6.89 -20.96
C VAL A 171 22.33 7.96 -20.41
N GLN A 172 22.49 9.23 -20.81
CA GLN A 172 21.60 10.32 -20.41
C GLN A 172 20.14 10.08 -20.77
N LEU A 173 19.85 9.27 -21.80
CA LEU A 173 18.48 8.88 -22.17
C LEU A 173 17.82 8.02 -21.09
N VAL A 174 18.57 7.08 -20.48
CA VAL A 174 18.08 6.22 -19.39
C VAL A 174 17.82 7.06 -18.14
N PHE A 175 18.76 7.94 -17.77
CA PHE A 175 18.58 8.84 -16.64
C PHE A 175 17.43 9.82 -16.87
N GLY A 176 17.32 10.40 -18.07
CA GLY A 176 16.22 11.30 -18.43
C GLY A 176 14.85 10.64 -18.31
N PHE A 177 14.74 9.38 -18.71
CA PHE A 177 13.53 8.59 -18.53
C PHE A 177 13.20 8.35 -17.04
N GLU A 178 14.19 7.96 -16.24
CA GLU A 178 14.01 7.79 -14.80
C GLU A 178 13.59 9.10 -14.12
N TYR A 179 14.16 10.24 -14.52
CA TYR A 179 13.73 11.57 -14.04
C TYR A 179 12.30 11.92 -14.49
N ALA A 180 11.88 11.54 -15.69
CA ALA A 180 10.50 11.73 -16.14
C ALA A 180 9.51 10.90 -15.31
N ILE A 181 9.87 9.68 -14.89
CA ILE A 181 9.06 8.87 -13.98
C ILE A 181 9.00 9.52 -12.59
N LEU A 182 10.14 10.00 -12.06
CA LEU A 182 10.18 10.70 -10.78
C LEU A 182 9.32 11.97 -10.80
N PHE A 183 9.33 12.71 -11.92
CA PHE A 183 8.43 13.85 -12.13
C PHE A 183 6.96 13.43 -12.09
N ALA A 184 6.58 12.33 -12.75
CA ALA A 184 5.23 11.78 -12.67
C ALA A 184 4.86 11.38 -11.22
N ILE A 185 5.80 10.83 -10.44
CA ILE A 185 5.56 10.52 -9.02
C ILE A 185 5.28 11.81 -8.21
N ILE A 186 6.04 12.88 -8.42
CA ILE A 186 5.78 14.18 -7.77
C ILE A 186 4.40 14.71 -8.12
N LEU A 187 3.99 14.63 -9.39
CA LEU A 187 2.65 15.06 -9.81
C LEU A 187 1.55 14.28 -9.07
N ASN A 188 1.72 12.96 -8.91
CA ASN A 188 0.80 12.12 -8.14
C ASN A 188 0.73 12.54 -6.67
N ILE A 189 1.90 12.71 -6.03
CA ILE A 189 2.01 13.14 -4.63
C ILE A 189 1.36 14.52 -4.45
N SER A 190 1.59 15.44 -5.38
CA SER A 190 1.01 16.79 -5.38
C SER A 190 -0.52 16.75 -5.49
N MET A 191 -1.06 15.94 -6.41
CA MET A 191 -2.50 15.76 -6.56
C MET A 191 -3.14 15.18 -5.30
N LYS A 192 -2.57 14.12 -4.73
CA LYS A 192 -3.04 13.54 -3.46
C LYS A 192 -2.98 14.57 -2.33
N TYR A 193 -1.87 15.30 -2.22
CA TYR A 193 -1.70 16.33 -1.19
C TYR A 193 -2.74 17.45 -1.28
N ILE A 194 -3.02 17.96 -2.50
CA ILE A 194 -4.05 18.98 -2.72
C ILE A 194 -5.43 18.46 -2.32
N LEU A 195 -5.77 17.21 -2.67
CA LEU A 195 -7.04 16.60 -2.28
C LEU A 195 -7.18 16.47 -0.75
N HIS A 196 -6.11 16.07 -0.06
CA HIS A 196 -6.09 16.00 1.40
C HIS A 196 -6.16 17.39 2.04
N PHE A 197 -5.46 18.38 1.51
CA PHE A 197 -5.51 19.75 2.02
C PHE A 197 -6.91 20.36 1.88
N PHE A 198 -7.57 20.13 0.75
CA PHE A 198 -8.94 20.59 0.54
C PHE A 198 -9.92 19.93 1.52
N ASP A 199 -9.77 18.63 1.78
CA ASP A 199 -10.57 17.90 2.76
C ASP A 199 -10.36 18.41 4.20
N LEU A 200 -9.14 18.87 4.55
CA LEU A 200 -8.85 19.44 5.86
C LEU A 200 -9.43 20.84 6.08
N TYR A 201 -9.59 21.62 5.01
CA TYR A 201 -10.13 22.97 5.10
C TYR A 201 -11.66 22.99 5.10
N ASN A 202 -12.29 21.94 4.58
CA ASN A 202 -13.75 21.85 4.53
C ASN A 202 -14.31 21.39 5.89
N GLU A 203 -15.26 22.13 6.46
CA GLU A 203 -15.89 21.77 7.74
C GLU A 203 -16.68 20.45 7.67
N ASN A 204 -17.18 20.11 6.49
CA ASN A 204 -17.91 18.87 6.25
C ASN A 204 -17.01 17.83 5.54
N PRO A 205 -16.97 16.57 6.01
CA PRO A 205 -16.20 15.50 5.37
C PRO A 205 -16.56 15.32 3.89
N TRP A 206 -15.56 15.28 3.00
CA TRP A 206 -15.82 15.15 1.57
C TRP A 206 -16.10 13.69 1.18
N GLU A 207 -17.38 13.33 1.04
CA GLU A 207 -17.82 11.94 0.80
C GLU A 207 -17.27 11.29 -0.49
N ASP A 208 -16.94 12.09 -1.52
CA ASP A 208 -16.43 11.59 -2.81
C ASP A 208 -14.89 11.60 -2.92
N LYS A 209 -14.16 12.04 -1.88
CA LYS A 209 -12.68 12.07 -1.86
C LYS A 209 -12.05 10.74 -2.27
N ALA A 210 -12.56 9.63 -1.73
CA ALA A 210 -12.03 8.28 -2.02
C ALA A 210 -12.14 7.92 -3.51
N ILE A 211 -13.14 8.45 -4.21
CA ILE A 211 -13.32 8.25 -5.66
C ILE A 211 -12.30 9.07 -6.44
N TYR A 212 -12.05 10.32 -6.04
CA TYR A 212 -11.03 11.16 -6.68
C TYR A 212 -9.61 10.61 -6.50
N LEU A 213 -9.26 10.13 -5.30
CA LEU A 213 -7.96 9.48 -5.04
C LEU A 213 -7.74 8.29 -5.97
N LEU A 214 -8.78 7.48 -6.15
CA LEU A 214 -8.75 6.32 -7.01
C LEU A 214 -8.62 6.68 -8.51
N TYR A 215 -9.25 7.76 -8.98
CA TYR A 215 -9.02 8.27 -10.33
C TYR A 215 -7.60 8.81 -10.52
N THR A 216 -7.06 9.51 -9.53
CA THR A 216 -5.66 9.98 -9.56
C THR A 216 -4.71 8.79 -9.71
N GLU A 217 -4.89 7.71 -8.96
CA GLU A 217 -4.09 6.49 -9.09
C GLU A 217 -4.24 5.83 -10.47
N LEU A 218 -5.44 5.82 -11.04
CA LEU A 218 -5.69 5.28 -12.38
C LEU A 218 -4.98 6.10 -13.47
N ILE A 219 -5.14 7.42 -13.47
CA ILE A 219 -4.57 8.34 -14.47
C ILE A 219 -3.04 8.29 -14.41
N MET A 220 -2.48 8.35 -13.19
CA MET A 220 -1.04 8.31 -13.01
C MET A 220 -0.45 6.92 -13.30
N GLY A 221 -1.19 5.85 -12.99
CA GLY A 221 -0.84 4.49 -13.40
C GLY A 221 -0.77 4.34 -14.92
N PHE A 222 -1.75 4.88 -15.64
CA PHE A 222 -1.76 4.89 -17.11
C PHE A 222 -0.57 5.70 -17.66
N LEU A 223 -0.36 6.93 -17.17
CA LEU A 223 0.77 7.78 -17.58
C LEU A 223 2.11 7.06 -17.42
N LYS A 224 2.32 6.39 -16.28
CA LYS A 224 3.55 5.62 -16.00
C LYS A 224 3.74 4.46 -16.99
N ILE A 225 2.68 3.71 -17.31
CA ILE A 225 2.76 2.61 -18.29
C ILE A 225 3.08 3.17 -19.67
N THR A 226 2.43 4.24 -20.10
CA THR A 226 2.70 4.90 -21.37
C THR A 226 4.16 5.34 -21.48
N LEU A 227 4.70 5.95 -20.42
CA LEU A 227 6.12 6.33 -20.36
C LEU A 227 7.05 5.11 -20.51
N TYR A 228 6.81 4.00 -19.79
CA TYR A 228 7.64 2.78 -19.94
C TYR A 228 7.54 2.17 -21.34
N VAL A 229 6.35 2.11 -21.94
CA VAL A 229 6.17 1.56 -23.29
C VAL A 229 6.91 2.40 -24.32
N ILE A 230 6.79 3.74 -24.24
CA ILE A 230 7.54 4.66 -25.10
C ILE A 230 9.05 4.47 -24.91
N PHE A 231 9.52 4.38 -23.67
CA PHE A 231 10.94 4.17 -23.38
C PHE A 231 11.48 2.87 -23.95
N ILE A 232 10.77 1.74 -23.76
CA ILE A 232 11.16 0.46 -24.31
C ILE A 232 11.19 0.52 -25.85
N PHE A 233 10.20 1.15 -26.48
CA PHE A 233 10.17 1.32 -27.93
C PHE A 233 11.37 2.14 -28.44
N ILE A 234 11.67 3.27 -27.80
CA ILE A 234 12.84 4.11 -28.13
C ILE A 234 14.14 3.30 -27.95
N MET A 235 14.28 2.59 -26.83
CA MET A 235 15.46 1.77 -26.56
C MET A 235 15.61 0.61 -27.54
N MET A 236 14.52 -0.07 -27.93
CA MET A 236 14.57 -1.14 -28.94
C MET A 236 14.97 -0.64 -30.34
N LYS A 237 14.73 0.63 -30.66
CA LYS A 237 15.12 1.23 -31.94
C LYS A 237 16.59 1.65 -31.97
N ILE A 238 17.15 2.04 -30.83
CA ILE A 238 18.50 2.62 -30.73
C ILE A 238 19.53 1.59 -30.24
N HIS A 239 19.15 0.80 -29.24
CA HIS A 239 20.00 -0.13 -28.51
C HIS A 239 19.35 -1.53 -28.41
N THR A 240 19.97 -2.41 -27.63
CA THR A 240 19.43 -3.72 -27.28
C THR A 240 18.23 -3.61 -26.33
N PHE A 241 17.47 -4.70 -26.24
CA PHE A 241 16.32 -4.83 -25.34
C PHE A 241 16.67 -4.49 -23.86
N PRO A 242 15.99 -3.49 -23.24
CA PRO A 242 16.33 -3.01 -21.90
C PRO A 242 15.74 -3.92 -20.80
N LEU A 243 16.44 -5.01 -20.45
CA LEU A 243 16.01 -5.97 -19.43
C LEU A 243 15.68 -5.32 -18.08
N PHE A 244 16.43 -4.27 -17.70
CA PHE A 244 16.23 -3.56 -16.44
C PHE A 244 14.85 -2.89 -16.31
N SER A 245 14.16 -2.60 -17.42
CA SER A 245 12.84 -1.94 -17.41
C SER A 245 11.64 -2.89 -17.29
N ILE A 246 11.85 -4.20 -17.45
CA ILE A 246 10.77 -5.20 -17.48
C ILE A 246 10.04 -5.28 -16.15
N ARG A 247 10.80 -5.40 -15.05
CA ARG A 247 10.22 -5.52 -13.72
C ARG A 247 9.45 -4.25 -13.32
N PRO A 248 10.01 -3.03 -13.44
CA PRO A 248 9.25 -1.81 -13.21
C PRO A 248 7.97 -1.72 -14.04
N LEU A 249 8.02 -2.11 -15.32
CA LEU A 249 6.85 -2.15 -16.19
C LEU A 249 5.80 -3.15 -15.70
N TYR A 250 6.19 -4.37 -15.35
CA TYR A 250 5.27 -5.39 -14.83
C TYR A 250 4.57 -4.92 -13.55
N LEU A 251 5.32 -4.30 -12.63
CA LEU A 251 4.76 -3.74 -11.40
C LEU A 251 3.80 -2.57 -11.70
N ALA A 252 4.12 -1.70 -12.66
CA ALA A 252 3.23 -0.63 -13.10
C ALA A 252 1.91 -1.18 -13.68
N ILE A 253 1.97 -2.20 -14.55
CA ILE A 253 0.80 -2.87 -15.12
C ILE A 253 -0.04 -3.53 -14.03
N ARG A 254 0.58 -4.24 -13.09
CA ARG A 254 -0.13 -4.89 -11.97
C ARG A 254 -0.85 -3.87 -11.10
N ASN A 255 -0.19 -2.75 -10.77
CA ASN A 255 -0.77 -1.70 -9.96
C ASN A 255 -1.92 -0.99 -10.70
N PHE A 256 -1.77 -0.72 -11.99
CA PHE A 256 -2.86 -0.17 -12.81
C PHE A 256 -4.06 -1.12 -12.90
N LYS A 257 -3.82 -2.43 -13.10
CA LYS A 257 -4.90 -3.44 -13.10
C LYS A 257 -5.64 -3.46 -11.75
N LYS A 258 -4.90 -3.36 -10.65
CA LYS A 258 -5.49 -3.23 -9.31
C LYS A 258 -6.35 -1.96 -9.21
N ALA A 259 -5.80 -0.79 -9.54
CA ALA A 259 -6.53 0.48 -9.50
C ALA A 259 -7.79 0.47 -10.37
N PHE A 260 -7.70 -0.10 -11.57
CA PHE A 260 -8.85 -0.26 -12.48
C PHE A 260 -9.94 -1.16 -11.89
N ASN A 261 -9.56 -2.29 -11.30
CA ASN A 261 -10.51 -3.17 -10.61
C ASN A 261 -11.15 -2.46 -9.41
N ASP A 262 -10.38 -1.71 -8.63
CA ASP A 262 -10.86 -0.94 -7.50
C ASP A 262 -11.89 0.12 -7.97
N VAL A 263 -11.66 0.79 -9.10
CA VAL A 263 -12.63 1.74 -9.72
C VAL A 263 -13.92 1.03 -10.10
N ILE A 264 -13.82 -0.11 -10.79
CA ILE A 264 -15.00 -0.87 -11.22
C ILE A 264 -15.79 -1.35 -10.01
N MET A 265 -15.12 -1.89 -8.99
CA MET A 265 -15.77 -2.38 -7.78
C MET A 265 -16.44 -1.25 -7.02
N SER A 266 -15.79 -0.10 -6.88
CA SER A 266 -16.38 1.10 -6.28
C SER A 266 -17.64 1.56 -7.04
N ARG A 267 -17.56 1.68 -8.37
CA ARG A 267 -18.72 2.07 -9.19
C ARG A 267 -19.85 1.05 -9.14
N ARG A 268 -19.54 -0.24 -9.15
CA ARG A 268 -20.53 -1.33 -9.07
C ARG A 268 -21.23 -1.32 -7.71
N ALA A 269 -20.49 -1.15 -6.61
CA ALA A 269 -21.06 -1.04 -5.27
C ALA A 269 -22.03 0.14 -5.15
N ILE A 270 -21.67 1.32 -5.68
CA ILE A 270 -22.53 2.51 -5.68
C ILE A 270 -23.80 2.27 -6.51
N ARG A 271 -23.67 1.73 -7.73
CA ARG A 271 -24.81 1.45 -8.61
C ARG A 271 -25.78 0.46 -7.96
N ASN A 272 -25.26 -0.65 -7.45
CA ASN A 272 -26.07 -1.67 -6.79
C ASN A 272 -26.77 -1.09 -5.55
N MET A 273 -26.04 -0.33 -4.72
CA MET A 273 -26.60 0.30 -3.54
C MET A 273 -27.74 1.27 -3.86
N ASN A 274 -27.61 2.08 -4.92
CA ASN A 274 -28.63 3.02 -5.35
C ASN A 274 -29.82 2.35 -6.04
N ALA A 275 -29.60 1.23 -6.74
CA ALA A 275 -30.65 0.49 -7.44
C ALA A 275 -31.49 -0.38 -6.50
N PHE A 276 -30.88 -1.00 -5.48
CA PHE A 276 -31.56 -1.98 -4.64
C PHE A 276 -32.14 -1.42 -3.34
N TYR A 277 -31.62 -0.31 -2.82
CA TYR A 277 -31.99 0.15 -1.48
C TYR A 277 -32.54 1.58 -1.48
N PRO A 278 -33.78 1.77 -0.99
CA PRO A 278 -34.36 3.10 -0.86
C PRO A 278 -33.65 3.91 0.23
N ASN A 279 -33.78 5.23 0.13
CA ASN A 279 -33.31 6.12 1.18
C ASN A 279 -34.25 5.99 2.40
N ALA A 280 -33.69 6.03 3.60
CA ALA A 280 -34.47 5.94 4.83
C ALA A 280 -35.30 7.22 5.03
N THR A 281 -36.56 7.09 5.45
CA THR A 281 -37.38 8.24 5.84
C THR A 281 -37.00 8.74 7.23
N ALA A 282 -37.34 10.00 7.56
CA ALA A 282 -37.08 10.54 8.90
C ALA A 282 -37.76 9.70 10.01
N GLN A 283 -38.94 9.14 9.73
CA GLN A 283 -39.65 8.24 10.64
C GLN A 283 -38.95 6.88 10.82
N ASP A 284 -38.31 6.34 9.78
CA ASP A 284 -37.51 5.11 9.91
C ASP A 284 -36.31 5.31 10.84
N ILE A 285 -35.72 6.51 10.80
CA ILE A 285 -34.55 6.86 11.62
C ILE A 285 -34.96 6.99 13.09
N GLU A 286 -36.05 7.72 13.39
CA GLU A 286 -36.57 7.86 14.77
C GLU A 286 -36.96 6.53 15.41
N ASN A 287 -37.43 5.56 14.62
CA ASN A 287 -37.78 4.22 15.09
C ASN A 287 -36.55 3.30 15.29
N SER A 288 -35.38 3.73 14.87
CA SER A 288 -34.11 3.00 14.95
C SER A 288 -33.17 3.67 15.95
N ASP A 289 -32.07 3.00 16.32
CA ASP A 289 -30.96 3.71 16.97
C ASP A 289 -30.45 4.80 16.01
N ASN A 290 -30.56 6.07 16.40
CA ASN A 290 -30.15 7.24 15.61
C ASN A 290 -28.64 7.32 15.33
N VAL A 291 -27.85 6.29 15.64
CA VAL A 291 -26.39 6.27 15.56
C VAL A 291 -25.93 5.24 14.54
N CYS A 292 -25.11 5.65 13.57
CA CYS A 292 -24.52 4.72 12.62
C CYS A 292 -23.38 3.92 13.28
N ILE A 293 -23.44 2.59 13.28
CA ILE A 293 -22.41 1.76 13.94
C ILE A 293 -21.03 1.78 13.25
N ILE A 294 -20.94 2.30 12.02
CA ILE A 294 -19.68 2.35 11.25
C ILE A 294 -18.86 3.57 11.69
N CYS A 295 -19.43 4.78 11.62
CA CYS A 295 -18.74 6.01 12.02
C CYS A 295 -19.00 6.43 13.48
N ARG A 296 -20.02 5.85 14.13
CA ARG A 296 -20.49 6.21 15.48
C ARG A 296 -21.02 7.64 15.59
N GLU A 297 -21.48 8.20 14.47
CA GLU A 297 -22.10 9.53 14.39
C GLU A 297 -23.62 9.43 14.20
N ASN A 298 -24.33 10.50 14.54
CA ASN A 298 -25.79 10.55 14.44
C ASN A 298 -26.26 10.57 12.96
N MET A 299 -27.31 9.82 12.68
CA MET A 299 -27.99 9.75 11.40
C MET A 299 -29.04 10.86 11.34
N LEU A 300 -28.90 11.77 10.37
CA LEU A 300 -29.84 12.86 10.14
C LEU A 300 -30.79 12.48 9.00
N GLY A 301 -32.08 12.80 9.14
CA GLY A 301 -33.13 12.52 8.15
C GLY A 301 -33.08 13.36 6.88
N ASN A 302 -31.89 13.75 6.41
CA ASN A 302 -31.68 14.60 5.23
C ASN A 302 -31.46 13.79 3.93
N GLY A 303 -31.88 12.52 3.89
CA GLY A 303 -31.70 11.65 2.72
C GLY A 303 -30.29 11.08 2.54
N SER A 304 -29.38 11.29 3.51
CA SER A 304 -28.02 10.74 3.52
C SER A 304 -27.93 9.30 4.05
N CYS A 305 -29.06 8.67 4.37
CA CYS A 305 -29.13 7.35 4.98
C CYS A 305 -29.86 6.35 4.09
N LYS A 306 -29.38 5.10 4.05
CA LYS A 306 -30.00 4.00 3.29
C LYS A 306 -30.42 2.87 4.22
N LYS A 307 -31.57 2.27 3.92
CA LYS A 307 -32.16 1.15 4.65
C LYS A 307 -31.93 -0.15 3.88
N LEU A 308 -31.29 -1.13 4.54
CA LEU A 308 -31.10 -2.47 3.99
C LEU A 308 -32.36 -3.34 4.15
N PRO A 309 -32.51 -4.46 3.40
CA PRO A 309 -33.64 -5.39 3.53
C PRO A 309 -33.72 -6.09 4.90
N CYS A 310 -32.64 -6.04 5.69
CA CYS A 310 -32.64 -6.47 7.09
C CYS A 310 -33.06 -5.36 8.08
N ASN A 311 -33.60 -4.25 7.59
CA ASN A 311 -34.03 -3.05 8.32
C ASN A 311 -32.94 -2.23 9.03
N HIS A 312 -31.66 -2.59 8.94
CA HIS A 312 -30.58 -1.73 9.45
C HIS A 312 -30.34 -0.51 8.56
N ILE A 313 -30.11 0.64 9.20
CA ILE A 313 -29.91 1.95 8.55
C ILE A 313 -28.46 2.42 8.76
N PHE A 314 -27.85 2.96 7.70
CA PHE A 314 -26.50 3.50 7.74
C PHE A 314 -26.39 4.74 6.84
N HIS A 315 -25.39 5.60 7.08
CA HIS A 315 -25.03 6.65 6.13
C HIS A 315 -24.60 6.05 4.79
N ILE A 316 -24.94 6.72 3.70
CA ILE A 316 -24.63 6.31 2.32
C ILE A 316 -23.11 6.17 2.12
N SER A 317 -22.32 7.11 2.65
CA SER A 317 -20.86 7.11 2.59
C SER A 317 -20.22 5.94 3.36
N CYS A 318 -20.70 5.69 4.58
CA CYS A 318 -20.26 4.57 5.41
C CYS A 318 -20.59 3.21 4.77
N LEU A 319 -21.83 3.06 4.27
CA LEU A 319 -22.28 1.84 3.61
C LEU A 319 -21.52 1.58 2.31
N ARG A 320 -21.24 2.64 1.53
CA ARG A 320 -20.42 2.58 0.31
C ARG A 320 -19.02 2.04 0.61
N SER A 321 -18.34 2.56 1.63
CA SER A 321 -17.00 2.11 2.04
C SER A 321 -17.00 0.64 2.50
N TRP A 322 -18.04 0.22 3.22
CA TRP A 322 -18.18 -1.17 3.66
C TRP A 322 -18.38 -2.12 2.48
N PHE A 323 -19.29 -1.80 1.55
CA PHE A 323 -19.59 -2.64 0.37
C PHE A 323 -18.45 -2.73 -0.65
N GLN A 324 -17.48 -1.82 -0.62
CA GLN A 324 -16.24 -1.98 -1.38
C GLN A 324 -15.41 -3.18 -0.90
N ARG A 325 -15.52 -3.56 0.38
CA ARG A 325 -14.77 -4.67 0.98
C ARG A 325 -15.62 -5.93 1.15
N GLN A 326 -16.83 -5.79 1.67
CA GLN A 326 -17.71 -6.90 2.05
C GLN A 326 -19.16 -6.55 1.73
N GLN A 327 -19.88 -7.42 1.02
CA GLN A 327 -21.28 -7.20 0.60
C GLN A 327 -22.29 -7.77 1.61
N THR A 328 -21.97 -7.64 2.90
CA THR A 328 -22.79 -8.13 4.02
C THR A 328 -23.25 -6.96 4.89
N CYS A 329 -24.36 -7.11 5.62
CA CYS A 329 -24.79 -6.09 6.58
C CYS A 329 -23.76 -5.99 7.74
N PRO A 330 -23.28 -4.79 8.09
CA PRO A 330 -22.35 -4.62 9.22
C PRO A 330 -22.89 -5.09 10.57
N THR A 331 -24.20 -5.02 10.79
CA THR A 331 -24.84 -5.40 12.07
C THR A 331 -25.16 -6.88 12.14
N CYS A 332 -25.92 -7.41 11.17
CA CYS A 332 -26.40 -8.79 11.23
C CYS A 332 -25.62 -9.78 10.35
N ARG A 333 -24.61 -9.30 9.59
CA ARG A 333 -23.79 -10.10 8.64
C ARG A 333 -24.57 -10.81 7.54
N MET A 334 -25.86 -10.51 7.39
CA MET A 334 -26.69 -11.03 6.30
C MET A 334 -26.09 -10.64 4.94
N ASP A 335 -26.02 -11.59 4.00
CA ASP A 335 -25.67 -11.31 2.61
C ASP A 335 -26.82 -10.56 1.95
N VAL A 336 -26.57 -9.30 1.62
CA VAL A 336 -27.61 -8.37 1.18
C VAL A 336 -27.92 -8.53 -0.31
N LEU A 337 -26.99 -9.09 -1.10
CA LEU A 337 -27.19 -9.33 -2.53
C LEU A 337 -27.99 -10.59 -2.79
N ARG A 338 -27.76 -11.65 -2.01
CA ARG A 338 -28.47 -12.91 -2.16
C ARG A 338 -29.98 -12.75 -1.93
N VAL A 339 -30.36 -11.99 -0.90
CA VAL A 339 -31.77 -11.75 -0.55
C VAL A 339 -32.51 -11.01 -1.67
N ASN A 340 -31.88 -10.04 -2.32
CA ASN A 340 -32.49 -9.35 -3.46
C ASN A 340 -32.66 -10.25 -4.68
N GLN A 341 -31.70 -11.13 -4.96
CA GLN A 341 -31.83 -12.11 -6.05
C GLN A 341 -32.97 -13.09 -5.79
N GLU A 342 -33.10 -13.59 -4.56
CA GLU A 342 -34.19 -14.47 -4.14
C GLU A 342 -35.55 -13.76 -4.22
N GLN A 343 -35.64 -12.49 -3.80
CA GLN A 343 -36.86 -11.68 -3.91
C GLN A 343 -37.24 -11.37 -5.38
N GLN A 344 -36.26 -11.10 -6.25
CA GLN A 344 -36.49 -10.90 -7.68
C GLN A 344 -36.88 -12.19 -8.39
N GLN A 345 -36.29 -13.33 -8.03
CA GLN A 345 -36.67 -14.64 -8.55
C GLN A 345 -38.07 -15.05 -8.08
N ALA A 346 -38.44 -14.77 -6.83
CA ALA A 346 -39.78 -14.99 -6.32
C ALA A 346 -40.82 -14.08 -7.01
N ALA A 347 -40.48 -12.82 -7.29
CA ALA A 347 -41.34 -11.89 -8.03
C ALA A 347 -41.50 -12.28 -9.51
N ALA A 348 -40.44 -12.78 -10.16
CA ALA A 348 -40.50 -13.30 -11.52
C ALA A 348 -41.34 -14.58 -11.60
N ALA A 349 -41.18 -15.49 -10.64
CA ALA A 349 -42.01 -16.69 -10.53
C ALA A 349 -43.50 -16.36 -10.25
N ALA A 350 -43.78 -15.31 -9.48
CA ALA A 350 -45.14 -14.82 -9.26
C ALA A 350 -45.78 -14.19 -10.51
N GLY A 351 -44.97 -13.59 -11.40
CA GLY A 351 -45.41 -13.05 -12.69
C GLY A 351 -45.87 -14.14 -13.68
N ASP A 352 -45.20 -15.29 -13.71
CA ASP A 352 -45.58 -16.43 -14.55
C ASP A 352 -46.87 -17.13 -14.06
N ILE A 353 -47.16 -17.09 -12.75
CA ILE A 353 -48.42 -17.61 -12.19
C ILE A 353 -49.63 -16.76 -12.64
N GLY A 354 -49.44 -15.46 -12.87
CA GLY A 354 -50.49 -14.56 -13.39
C GLY A 354 -50.89 -14.85 -14.84
N VAL A 355 -49.96 -15.30 -15.68
CA VAL A 355 -50.23 -15.68 -17.08
C VAL A 355 -50.91 -17.05 -17.16
N ALA A 356 -50.56 -17.97 -16.26
CA ALA A 356 -51.23 -19.27 -16.17
C ALA A 356 -52.70 -19.13 -15.73
N ALA A 357 -53.02 -18.24 -14.78
CA ALA A 357 -54.39 -18.05 -14.28
C ALA A 357 -55.39 -17.55 -15.34
N GLY A 358 -54.93 -16.80 -16.36
CA GLY A 358 -55.78 -16.32 -17.47
C GLY A 358 -56.14 -17.39 -18.51
N ILE A 359 -55.41 -18.50 -18.57
CA ILE A 359 -55.63 -19.58 -19.55
C ILE A 359 -56.57 -20.66 -19.00
N PHE A 360 -56.73 -20.77 -17.67
CA PHE A 360 -57.57 -21.81 -17.05
C PHE A 360 -59.08 -21.52 -17.03
N GLN A 361 -59.54 -20.37 -17.51
CA GLN A 361 -60.97 -20.00 -17.40
C GLN A 361 -61.84 -20.42 -18.59
N ASN A 362 -61.28 -21.05 -19.64
CA ASN A 362 -62.01 -21.30 -20.89
C ASN A 362 -62.22 -22.77 -21.27
N ASN A 363 -62.19 -23.72 -20.33
CA ASN A 363 -62.42 -25.14 -20.68
C ASN A 363 -63.15 -25.94 -19.59
N ASN A 364 -64.29 -25.43 -19.12
CA ASN A 364 -65.23 -26.21 -18.29
C ASN A 364 -66.43 -26.69 -19.12
N ASN A 365 -66.17 -27.66 -20.00
CA ASN A 365 -67.18 -28.60 -20.48
C ASN A 365 -66.48 -29.94 -20.70
N ASN A 366 -66.49 -30.82 -19.69
CA ASN A 366 -66.82 -32.24 -19.80
C ASN A 366 -66.54 -32.98 -18.49
N ASN A 367 -67.54 -33.77 -18.09
CA ASN A 367 -67.57 -34.59 -16.88
C ASN A 367 -66.54 -35.73 -16.92
N ASN A 368 -65.63 -35.80 -15.94
CA ASN A 368 -65.07 -37.05 -15.42
C ASN A 368 -64.44 -36.82 -14.03
N PRO A 369 -64.86 -37.51 -12.95
CA PRO A 369 -64.17 -37.42 -11.67
C PRO A 369 -63.03 -38.45 -11.69
N ASN A 370 -61.76 -38.02 -11.76
CA ASN A 370 -60.59 -38.66 -11.10
C ASN A 370 -59.26 -37.98 -11.50
N GLN A 371 -58.65 -37.33 -10.49
CA GLN A 371 -57.21 -37.32 -10.17
C GLN A 371 -56.21 -36.44 -11.00
N PRO A 372 -55.39 -35.58 -10.35
CA PRO A 372 -54.28 -34.89 -11.00
C PRO A 372 -53.14 -35.88 -11.33
N PRO A 373 -52.27 -35.60 -12.31
CA PRO A 373 -51.13 -36.46 -12.63
C PRO A 373 -50.15 -36.45 -11.45
N GLY A 374 -50.20 -37.49 -10.62
CA GLY A 374 -49.18 -37.76 -9.63
C GLY A 374 -47.90 -38.22 -10.34
N PHE A 375 -46.74 -37.70 -9.91
CA PHE A 375 -45.46 -38.30 -10.26
C PHE A 375 -45.51 -39.79 -9.96
N SER A 376 -45.02 -40.62 -10.88
CA SER A 376 -44.92 -42.06 -10.64
C SER A 376 -44.01 -42.33 -9.43
N ASP A 377 -44.33 -43.33 -8.61
CA ASP A 377 -43.58 -43.64 -7.38
C ASP A 377 -42.07 -43.86 -7.64
N ASP A 378 -41.72 -44.32 -8.84
CA ASP A 378 -40.33 -44.52 -9.26
C ASP A 378 -39.59 -43.18 -9.52
N GLU A 379 -40.30 -42.18 -10.03
CA GLU A 379 -39.76 -40.84 -10.31
C GLU A 379 -39.57 -40.04 -9.01
N LEU A 380 -40.48 -40.22 -8.05
CA LEU A 380 -40.37 -39.69 -6.68
C LEU A 380 -39.15 -40.27 -5.94
N ARG A 381 -38.93 -41.59 -6.05
CA ARG A 381 -37.75 -42.25 -5.45
C ARG A 381 -36.43 -41.78 -6.07
N TYR A 382 -36.43 -41.50 -7.37
CA TYR A 382 -35.24 -40.97 -8.05
C TYR A 382 -34.90 -39.55 -7.57
N LEU A 383 -35.89 -38.67 -7.46
CA LEU A 383 -35.71 -37.30 -6.95
C LEU A 383 -35.30 -37.27 -5.47
N GLU A 384 -35.86 -38.16 -4.65
CA GLU A 384 -35.47 -38.32 -3.24
C GLU A 384 -34.03 -38.85 -3.10
N GLY A 385 -33.62 -39.78 -3.97
CA GLY A 385 -32.24 -40.26 -4.03
C GLY A 385 -31.24 -39.16 -4.38
N GLN A 386 -31.57 -38.32 -5.37
CA GLN A 386 -30.70 -37.23 -5.81
C GLN A 386 -30.55 -36.13 -4.74
N THR A 387 -31.65 -35.76 -4.09
CA THR A 387 -31.64 -34.76 -3.00
C THR A 387 -30.90 -35.27 -1.77
N ARG A 388 -31.05 -36.55 -1.42
CA ARG A 388 -30.31 -37.19 -0.32
C ARG A 388 -28.81 -37.22 -0.57
N GLN A 389 -28.37 -37.57 -1.78
CA GLN A 389 -26.94 -37.56 -2.14
C GLN A 389 -26.32 -36.15 -2.04
N GLN A 390 -27.06 -35.12 -2.46
CA GLN A 390 -26.61 -33.73 -2.31
C GLN A 390 -26.48 -33.32 -0.83
N LEU A 391 -27.42 -33.74 0.02
CA LEU A 391 -27.34 -33.50 1.46
C LEU A 391 -26.15 -34.22 2.09
N GLU A 392 -25.94 -35.50 1.76
CA GLU A 392 -24.83 -36.31 2.27
C GLU A 392 -23.47 -35.72 1.86
N ALA A 393 -23.33 -35.26 0.61
CA ALA A 393 -22.11 -34.58 0.15
C ALA A 393 -21.83 -33.28 0.91
N ARG A 394 -22.88 -32.51 1.23
CA ARG A 394 -22.76 -31.25 1.99
C ARG A 394 -22.40 -31.50 3.46
N ILE A 395 -22.99 -32.52 4.08
CA ILE A 395 -22.64 -32.95 5.44
C ILE A 395 -21.18 -33.40 5.49
N LYS A 396 -20.73 -34.18 4.50
CA LYS A 396 -19.33 -34.64 4.40
C LYS A 396 -18.36 -33.46 4.28
N CYS A 397 -18.66 -32.49 3.41
CA CYS A 397 -17.86 -31.26 3.29
C CYS A 397 -17.78 -30.48 4.61
N LEU A 398 -18.90 -30.34 5.35
CA LEU A 398 -18.90 -29.67 6.66
C LEU A 398 -18.09 -30.44 7.71
N MET A 399 -18.11 -31.77 7.68
CA MET A 399 -17.26 -32.59 8.55
C MET A 399 -15.77 -32.41 8.22
N ASP A 400 -15.41 -32.36 6.94
CA ASP A 400 -14.02 -32.13 6.50
C ASP A 400 -13.52 -30.73 6.90
N VAL A 401 -14.37 -29.71 6.82
CA VAL A 401 -14.03 -28.36 7.31
C VAL A 401 -13.83 -28.38 8.83
N LYS A 402 -14.67 -29.09 9.58
CA LYS A 402 -14.55 -29.21 11.04
C LYS A 402 -13.25 -29.91 11.45
N THR A 403 -12.84 -30.97 10.76
CA THR A 403 -11.58 -31.66 11.03
C THR A 403 -10.37 -30.77 10.74
N LEU A 404 -10.39 -30.00 9.64
CA LEU A 404 -9.33 -29.03 9.33
C LEU A 404 -9.20 -27.93 10.39
N ILE A 405 -10.32 -27.37 10.87
CA ILE A 405 -10.32 -26.36 11.93
C ILE A 405 -9.75 -26.95 13.23
N THR A 406 -10.15 -28.17 13.58
CA THR A 406 -9.66 -28.84 14.79
C THR A 406 -8.15 -29.08 14.71
N ALA A 407 -7.64 -29.53 13.56
CA ALA A 407 -6.20 -29.70 13.34
C ALA A 407 -5.43 -28.37 13.42
N ALA A 408 -5.99 -27.28 12.87
CA ALA A 408 -5.39 -25.96 12.96
C ALA A 408 -5.34 -25.44 14.41
N MET A 409 -6.38 -25.67 15.20
CA MET A 409 -6.42 -25.30 16.63
C MET A 409 -5.35 -26.05 17.42
N ILE A 410 -5.19 -27.37 17.20
CA ILE A 410 -4.13 -28.17 17.84
C ILE A 410 -2.75 -27.61 17.48
N ARG A 411 -2.53 -27.26 16.21
CA ARG A 411 -1.25 -26.68 15.76
C ARG A 411 -0.97 -25.34 16.43
N LEU A 412 -1.99 -24.49 16.57
CA LEU A 412 -1.87 -23.20 17.28
C LEU A 412 -1.55 -23.39 18.76
N GLN A 413 -2.16 -24.38 19.42
CA GLN A 413 -1.83 -24.74 20.80
C GLN A 413 -0.40 -25.25 20.96
N GLN A 414 0.10 -26.04 20.00
CA GLN A 414 1.51 -26.46 19.96
C GLN A 414 2.46 -25.27 19.84
N TYR A 415 2.18 -24.32 18.94
CA TYR A 415 2.96 -23.09 18.83
C TYR A 415 2.96 -22.28 20.14
N ASN A 416 1.81 -22.14 20.78
CA ASN A 416 1.72 -21.44 22.07
C ASN A 416 2.53 -22.15 23.18
N CYS A 417 2.52 -23.49 23.22
CA CYS A 417 3.31 -24.25 24.17
C CYS A 417 4.83 -24.05 23.95
N VAL A 418 5.27 -24.03 22.68
CA VAL A 418 6.68 -23.77 22.34
C VAL A 418 7.09 -22.34 22.68
N ILE A 419 6.21 -21.36 22.47
CA ILE A 419 6.48 -19.95 22.84
C ILE A 419 6.59 -19.81 24.36
N LEU A 420 5.67 -20.42 25.12
CA LEU A 420 5.70 -20.38 26.59
C LEU A 420 6.92 -21.10 27.17
N ASN A 421 7.38 -22.18 26.55
CA ASN A 421 8.57 -22.92 26.96
C ASN A 421 9.86 -22.43 26.28
N CYS A 422 9.84 -21.28 25.59
CA CYS A 422 11.03 -20.72 24.97
C CYS A 422 11.98 -20.18 26.06
N PRO A 423 13.25 -20.62 26.12
CA PRO A 423 14.18 -20.20 27.17
C PRO A 423 14.37 -18.68 27.24
N ILE A 424 14.19 -18.00 26.11
CA ILE A 424 14.29 -16.54 26.00
C ILE A 424 13.18 -15.84 26.81
N GLN A 425 11.96 -16.38 26.81
CA GLN A 425 10.82 -15.79 27.52
C GLN A 425 11.03 -15.86 29.05
N ASN A 426 11.50 -17.02 29.54
CA ASN A 426 11.83 -17.23 30.95
C ASN A 426 12.97 -16.30 31.41
N SER A 427 13.99 -16.09 30.57
CA SER A 427 15.06 -15.14 30.89
C SER A 427 14.58 -13.67 30.90
N ILE A 428 13.61 -13.30 30.07
CA ILE A 428 13.01 -11.96 30.08
C ILE A 428 12.15 -11.75 31.34
N GLU A 429 11.43 -12.77 31.78
CA GLU A 429 10.67 -12.74 33.05
C GLU A 429 11.59 -12.65 34.27
N GLU A 430 12.70 -13.40 34.29
CA GLU A 430 13.74 -13.25 35.33
C GLU A 430 14.36 -11.85 35.33
N MET A 431 14.64 -11.27 34.16
CA MET A 431 15.15 -9.90 34.06
C MET A 431 14.15 -8.86 34.58
N LYS A 432 12.84 -8.99 34.27
CA LYS A 432 11.79 -8.12 34.80
C LYS A 432 11.62 -8.22 36.32
N ASN A 433 11.73 -9.44 36.86
CA ASN A 433 11.64 -9.67 38.30
C ASN A 433 12.85 -9.07 39.04
N ASN A 434 14.04 -9.12 38.45
CA ASN A 434 15.22 -8.44 39.00
C ASN A 434 15.13 -6.91 38.89
N GLU A 435 14.56 -6.38 37.80
CA GLU A 435 14.37 -4.94 37.62
C GLU A 435 13.35 -4.37 38.63
N THR A 436 12.25 -5.10 38.90
CA THR A 436 11.29 -4.70 39.94
C THR A 436 11.86 -4.79 41.35
N ALA A 437 12.68 -5.80 41.65
CA ALA A 437 13.38 -5.90 42.93
C ALA A 437 14.36 -4.74 43.14
N THR A 438 15.15 -4.38 42.12
CA THR A 438 16.11 -3.26 42.20
C THR A 438 15.40 -1.92 42.43
N VAL A 439 14.29 -1.66 41.72
CA VAL A 439 13.47 -0.45 41.90
C VAL A 439 12.90 -0.37 43.32
N ALA A 440 12.46 -1.49 43.89
CA ALA A 440 11.99 -1.53 45.28
C ALA A 440 13.11 -1.17 46.27
N THR A 441 14.31 -1.74 46.14
CA THR A 441 15.47 -1.38 47.00
C THR A 441 15.84 0.09 46.89
N VAL A 442 15.83 0.67 45.69
CA VAL A 442 16.15 2.09 45.49
C VAL A 442 15.10 2.99 46.16
N ALA A 443 13.82 2.60 46.11
CA ALA A 443 12.76 3.31 46.82
C ALA A 443 12.97 3.29 48.34
N THR A 444 13.34 2.13 48.92
CA THR A 444 13.61 2.00 50.37
C THR A 444 14.82 2.82 50.80
N ILE A 445 15.89 2.82 50.01
CA ILE A 445 17.09 3.62 50.28
C ILE A 445 16.75 5.12 50.24
N LYS A 446 15.95 5.55 49.26
CA LYS A 446 15.50 6.95 49.15
C LYS A 446 14.65 7.38 50.35
N GLN A 447 13.83 6.47 50.87
CA GLN A 447 13.00 6.69 52.04
C GLN A 447 13.84 6.80 53.34
N ASN A 448 14.87 5.96 53.48
CA ASN A 448 15.81 6.03 54.61
C ASN A 448 16.67 7.32 54.57
N ILE A 449 17.10 7.76 53.38
CA ILE A 449 17.83 9.03 53.23
C ILE A 449 16.94 10.23 53.57
N GLN A 450 15.66 10.20 53.20
CA GLN A 450 14.70 11.26 53.58
C GLN A 450 14.39 11.30 55.08
N GLN A 451 14.48 10.18 55.78
CA GLN A 451 14.36 10.14 57.25
C GLN A 451 15.61 10.70 57.94
N HIS A 452 16.80 10.42 57.41
CA HIS A 452 18.06 10.95 57.95
C HIS A 452 18.29 12.45 57.72
N LEU A 453 17.65 13.06 56.72
CA LEU A 453 17.74 14.50 56.43
C LEU A 453 16.70 15.37 57.17
N LYS A 454 15.87 14.78 58.05
CA LYS A 454 14.88 15.48 58.89
C LYS A 454 15.26 15.54 60.38
N LEU A 455 16.49 15.15 60.73
CA LEU A 455 17.18 15.42 61.99
C LEU A 455 18.28 16.44 61.71
#